data_AF-H0WR55-F1
#
_entry.id   AF-H0WR55-F1
#
_cell.length_a   1.000
_cell.length_b   1.000
_cell.length_c   1.000
_cell.angle_alpha   90.00
_cell.angle_beta   90.00
_cell.angle_gamma   90.00
#
_symmetry.space_group_name_H-M   'P 1'
#
loop_
_entity.id
_entity.type
_entity.pdbx_description
1 polymer ?
#
loop_
_entity_poly.entity_id
_entity_poly.type
_entity_poly.pdbx_seq_one_letter_code
_entity_poly.pdbx_strand_id
1 'polypeptide(L)'
;MALRLLRLVPAPTSARVLAAGAQRVGRIHTSVRCELRYGPLAYLLGERITKKLTKNSKVITVDGNICSGKGRLAKEIAEKLDMKHFPEAGIHYADSTTGDGKPLDVQFSGNCSLEKFYDDPKSNDGNSYRLQSWLYASRLLQYADALEHLLSTGQGVVLERSIFSDFVFLEAMYKQGFIRKQCVDHYNEVKNVTICEYLPPHLVIYIDMPVPEIQSRIQKKGDPHEMKVTSAYLQDIENAYKKTFLPEMSEKCEVLQYSPREAQDPSKVVEDIEYLKYDKGPWLDQDDRTFYHLRMLVQDKLKVLNFTTIPVYLPEITIGAHQSDRVFREFHEV
;
A
#
# COMPACT_ATOMS: atom_id res chain seq x y z
N MET A 1 64.17 -43.45 -12.82
CA MET A 1 65.10 -42.66 -13.64
C MET A 1 64.35 -42.04 -14.81
N ALA A 2 64.70 -40.82 -15.16
CA ALA A 2 63.85 -39.83 -15.80
C ALA A 2 63.93 -39.77 -17.35
N LEU A 3 62.97 -39.03 -17.93
CA LEU A 3 63.00 -38.30 -19.22
C LEU A 3 62.90 -39.16 -20.50
N ARG A 4 62.12 -38.84 -21.55
CA ARG A 4 61.71 -37.53 -22.10
C ARG A 4 60.57 -37.73 -23.10
N LEU A 5 59.53 -36.89 -23.05
CA LEU A 5 58.45 -36.78 -24.04
C LEU A 5 58.80 -35.68 -25.05
N LEU A 6 58.67 -35.97 -26.35
CA LEU A 6 58.55 -34.97 -27.42
C LEU A 6 57.62 -35.55 -28.50
N ARG A 7 56.44 -34.94 -28.70
CA ARG A 7 55.65 -35.11 -29.92
C ARG A 7 55.11 -33.75 -30.38
N LEU A 8 55.47 -33.42 -31.61
CA LEU A 8 54.99 -32.32 -32.43
C LEU A 8 53.63 -32.66 -33.07
N VAL A 9 52.84 -31.63 -33.38
CA VAL A 9 51.50 -31.60 -34.00
C VAL A 9 51.52 -30.44 -35.02
N PRO A 10 50.63 -30.29 -36.04
CA PRO A 10 50.03 -31.20 -37.05
C PRO A 10 50.30 -30.68 -38.51
N ALA A 11 49.80 -31.30 -39.60
CA ALA A 11 48.57 -30.93 -40.37
C ALA A 11 48.68 -31.51 -41.82
N PRO A 12 47.75 -31.28 -42.77
CA PRO A 12 46.33 -31.70 -42.85
C PRO A 12 45.98 -32.33 -44.24
N THR A 13 44.83 -32.99 -44.39
CA THR A 13 44.12 -33.06 -45.70
C THR A 13 42.60 -33.21 -45.54
N SER A 14 41.92 -32.13 -45.93
CA SER A 14 40.51 -31.97 -46.36
C SER A 14 40.24 -32.81 -47.63
N ALA A 15 39.06 -33.24 -48.08
CA ALA A 15 37.65 -33.24 -47.67
C ALA A 15 36.91 -34.18 -48.65
N ARG A 16 35.72 -34.67 -48.29
CA ARG A 16 34.56 -34.71 -49.20
C ARG A 16 33.26 -34.89 -48.42
N VAL A 17 32.28 -34.13 -48.87
CA VAL A 17 31.03 -33.71 -48.23
C VAL A 17 29.92 -34.75 -48.46
N LEU A 18 29.11 -35.01 -47.44
CA LEU A 18 27.74 -35.48 -47.57
C LEU A 18 26.84 -34.65 -46.64
N ALA A 19 25.80 -34.08 -47.24
CA ALA A 19 24.83 -33.21 -46.62
C ALA A 19 23.92 -33.98 -45.66
N ALA A 20 23.77 -33.47 -44.44
CA ALA A 20 22.71 -33.82 -43.52
C ALA A 20 22.15 -32.52 -42.92
N GLY A 21 20.83 -32.39 -42.95
CA GLY A 21 20.09 -31.16 -42.66
C GLY A 21 20.40 -30.58 -41.29
N ALA A 22 20.93 -29.36 -41.28
CA ALA A 22 20.92 -28.50 -40.11
C ALA A 22 19.50 -27.93 -39.95
N GLN A 23 18.72 -28.51 -39.04
CA GLN A 23 17.60 -27.79 -38.42
C GLN A 23 18.20 -26.54 -37.78
N ARG A 24 17.98 -25.38 -38.42
CA ARG A 24 18.14 -24.08 -37.79
C ARG A 24 17.13 -24.02 -36.65
N VAL A 25 17.54 -24.48 -35.47
CA VAL A 25 16.92 -24.05 -34.22
C VAL A 25 17.18 -22.56 -34.16
N GLY A 26 16.18 -21.77 -34.56
CA GLY A 26 16.12 -20.34 -34.33
C GLY A 26 16.16 -20.13 -32.83
N ARG A 27 17.38 -20.03 -32.31
CA ARG A 27 17.67 -19.78 -30.91
C ARG A 27 17.41 -18.30 -30.67
N ILE A 28 16.14 -17.93 -30.58
CA ILE A 28 15.75 -16.61 -30.07
C ILE A 28 15.89 -16.71 -28.54
N HIS A 29 17.12 -16.58 -28.07
CA HIS A 29 17.37 -16.13 -26.71
C HIS A 29 17.52 -14.62 -26.79
N THR A 30 16.44 -13.89 -26.53
CA THR A 30 16.47 -12.55 -25.93
C THR A 30 15.04 -12.18 -25.54
N SER A 31 14.71 -12.28 -24.26
CA SER A 31 14.26 -11.10 -23.54
C SER A 31 14.38 -11.38 -22.05
N VAL A 32 15.09 -10.48 -21.38
CA VAL A 32 14.80 -10.08 -20.00
C VAL A 32 13.27 -10.07 -19.85
N ARG A 33 12.72 -10.58 -18.73
CA ARG A 33 11.32 -10.31 -18.36
C ARG A 33 11.18 -8.79 -18.22
N CYS A 34 10.99 -8.10 -19.32
CA CYS A 34 10.54 -6.73 -19.37
C CYS A 34 9.05 -6.86 -19.08
N GLU A 35 8.66 -6.58 -17.85
CA GLU A 35 7.26 -6.36 -17.53
C GLU A 35 6.80 -5.14 -18.33
N LEU A 36 6.35 -5.40 -19.56
CA LEU A 36 5.88 -4.35 -20.46
C LEU A 36 4.72 -3.65 -19.77
N ARG A 37 4.87 -2.34 -19.55
CA ARG A 37 3.82 -1.50 -18.98
C ARG A 37 2.57 -1.58 -19.84
N TYR A 38 1.42 -1.60 -19.20
CA TYR A 38 0.16 -1.53 -19.92
C TYR A 38 0.03 -0.13 -20.51
N GLY A 39 -0.50 -0.04 -21.73
CA GLY A 39 -0.50 1.20 -22.47
C GLY A 39 -1.60 1.26 -23.53
N PRO A 40 -1.67 2.36 -24.29
CA PRO A 40 -2.68 2.55 -25.33
C PRO A 40 -2.71 1.41 -26.36
N LEU A 41 -1.53 0.87 -26.69
CA LEU A 41 -1.40 -0.25 -27.63
C LEU A 41 -2.01 -1.53 -27.07
N ALA A 42 -1.79 -1.86 -25.79
CA ALA A 42 -2.38 -3.05 -25.16
C ALA A 42 -3.92 -2.95 -25.11
N TYR A 43 -4.43 -1.76 -24.81
CA TYR A 43 -5.87 -1.50 -24.85
C TYR A 43 -6.46 -1.61 -26.27
N LEU A 44 -5.75 -1.11 -27.29
CA LEU A 44 -6.15 -1.21 -28.69
C LEU A 44 -6.12 -2.65 -29.20
N LEU A 45 -5.12 -3.44 -28.77
CA LEU A 45 -4.98 -4.86 -29.06
C LEU A 45 -6.04 -5.73 -28.37
N GLY A 46 -6.93 -5.13 -27.57
CA GLY A 46 -8.13 -5.77 -27.05
C GLY A 46 -8.01 -6.30 -25.63
N GLU A 47 -6.94 -5.96 -24.89
CA GLU A 47 -6.86 -6.21 -23.46
C GLU A 47 -7.82 -5.26 -22.72
N ARG A 48 -9.05 -5.74 -22.48
CA ARG A 48 -10.06 -5.04 -21.69
C ARG A 48 -10.02 -5.52 -20.25
N ILE A 49 -10.21 -4.60 -19.31
CA ILE A 49 -10.16 -4.89 -17.88
C ILE A 49 -11.44 -5.58 -17.43
N THR A 50 -12.60 -5.17 -17.95
CA THR A 50 -13.91 -5.80 -17.65
C THR A 50 -13.93 -7.30 -17.91
N LYS A 51 -13.20 -7.79 -18.92
CA LYS A 51 -13.09 -9.22 -19.23
C LYS A 51 -12.37 -10.03 -18.15
N LYS A 52 -11.50 -9.40 -17.37
CA LYS A 52 -10.73 -10.03 -16.28
C LYS A 52 -11.45 -9.91 -14.94
N LEU A 53 -12.37 -8.96 -14.79
CA LEU A 53 -13.11 -8.76 -13.56
C LEU A 53 -14.15 -9.87 -13.38
N THR A 54 -14.09 -10.52 -12.22
CA THR A 54 -15.00 -11.56 -11.76
C THR A 54 -15.83 -11.02 -10.58
N LYS A 55 -16.81 -11.80 -10.11
CA LYS A 55 -17.60 -11.45 -8.93
C LYS A 55 -16.72 -11.25 -7.68
N ASN A 56 -15.62 -12.01 -7.57
CA ASN A 56 -14.67 -11.96 -6.46
C ASN A 56 -13.59 -10.87 -6.62
N SER A 57 -13.60 -10.11 -7.71
CA SER A 57 -12.69 -8.98 -7.93
C SER A 57 -13.15 -7.76 -7.12
N LYS A 58 -13.02 -7.83 -5.80
CA LYS A 58 -13.46 -6.80 -4.86
C LYS A 58 -12.29 -6.27 -4.05
N VAL A 59 -12.38 -4.98 -3.71
CA VAL A 59 -11.45 -4.31 -2.80
C VAL A 59 -12.13 -4.24 -1.43
N ILE A 60 -11.58 -4.97 -0.47
CA ILE A 60 -12.09 -5.04 0.90
C ILE A 60 -11.07 -4.37 1.82
N THR A 61 -11.52 -3.47 2.69
CA THR A 61 -10.65 -2.81 3.67
C THR A 61 -11.07 -3.21 5.08
N VAL A 62 -10.12 -3.69 5.87
CA VAL A 62 -10.33 -3.99 7.29
C VAL A 62 -9.83 -2.83 8.13
N ASP A 63 -10.77 -2.13 8.75
CA ASP A 63 -10.57 -0.95 9.57
C ASP A 63 -10.85 -1.25 11.05
N GLY A 64 -10.20 -0.46 11.91
CA GLY A 64 -10.33 -0.60 13.35
C GLY A 64 -9.23 0.15 14.09
N ASN A 65 -9.45 0.31 15.40
CA ASN A 65 -8.51 0.99 16.28
C ASN A 65 -7.16 0.24 16.39
N ILE A 66 -6.17 0.86 17.05
CA ILE A 66 -4.85 0.29 17.30
C ILE A 66 -5.02 -1.02 18.09
N CYS A 67 -4.26 -2.06 17.72
CA CYS A 67 -4.30 -3.38 18.38
C CYS A 67 -5.67 -4.12 18.34
N SER A 68 -6.58 -3.76 17.45
CA SER A 68 -7.87 -4.48 17.28
C SER A 68 -7.74 -5.91 16.71
N GLY A 69 -6.55 -6.34 16.30
CA GLY A 69 -6.34 -7.65 15.66
C GLY A 69 -6.68 -7.69 14.17
N LYS A 70 -6.87 -6.51 13.55
CA LYS A 70 -7.25 -6.33 12.15
C LYS A 70 -6.40 -7.14 11.16
N GLY A 71 -5.08 -7.17 11.35
CA GLY A 71 -4.20 -7.85 10.39
C GLY A 71 -4.30 -9.36 10.42
N ARG A 72 -4.69 -9.95 11.55
CA ARG A 72 -4.99 -11.39 11.61
C ARG A 72 -6.27 -11.70 10.82
N LEU A 73 -7.34 -10.93 11.07
CA LEU A 73 -8.61 -11.10 10.38
C LEU A 73 -8.45 -10.88 8.86
N ALA A 74 -7.71 -9.85 8.46
CA ALA A 74 -7.45 -9.55 7.05
C ALA A 74 -6.74 -10.70 6.32
N LYS A 75 -5.76 -11.35 6.97
CA LYS A 75 -5.07 -12.54 6.43
C LYS A 75 -6.01 -13.72 6.29
N GLU A 76 -6.78 -14.03 7.34
CA GLU A 76 -7.71 -15.16 7.34
C GLU A 76 -8.83 -14.98 6.30
N ILE A 77 -9.33 -13.76 6.09
CA ILE A 77 -10.30 -13.44 5.02
C ILE A 77 -9.67 -13.62 3.64
N ALA A 78 -8.45 -13.12 3.46
CA ALA A 78 -7.74 -13.21 2.18
C ALA A 78 -7.47 -14.67 1.77
N GLU A 79 -7.06 -15.51 2.71
CA GLU A 79 -6.84 -16.95 2.49
C GLU A 79 -8.13 -17.69 2.12
N LYS A 80 -9.26 -17.37 2.76
CA LYS A 80 -10.55 -18.02 2.48
C LYS A 80 -11.18 -17.60 1.17
N LEU A 81 -11.05 -16.32 0.80
CA LEU A 81 -11.63 -15.76 -0.43
C LEU A 81 -10.68 -15.83 -1.64
N ASP A 82 -9.49 -16.42 -1.47
CA ASP A 82 -8.40 -16.44 -2.47
C ASP A 82 -8.06 -15.03 -3.01
N MET A 83 -8.01 -14.07 -2.09
CA MET A 83 -7.68 -12.67 -2.37
C MET A 83 -6.24 -12.36 -1.95
N LYS A 84 -5.63 -11.35 -2.57
CA LYS A 84 -4.31 -10.90 -2.16
C LYS A 84 -4.41 -10.05 -0.89
N HIS A 85 -3.72 -10.47 0.16
CA HIS A 85 -3.56 -9.67 1.38
C HIS A 85 -2.43 -8.65 1.22
N PHE A 86 -2.71 -7.40 1.59
CA PHE A 86 -1.71 -6.37 1.76
C PHE A 86 -1.62 -5.98 3.25
N PRO A 87 -0.44 -6.15 3.88
CA PRO A 87 -0.24 -5.81 5.30
C PRO A 87 -0.31 -4.30 5.52
N GLU A 88 -0.58 -3.83 6.73
CA GLU A 88 -0.65 -2.38 7.03
C GLU A 88 0.60 -1.63 6.56
N ALA A 89 0.42 -0.55 5.79
CA ALA A 89 1.52 0.30 5.33
C ALA A 89 2.18 1.03 6.51
N GLY A 90 3.42 0.65 6.79
CA GLY A 90 4.33 1.36 7.70
C GLY A 90 5.22 2.37 6.97
N ILE A 91 6.19 2.91 7.72
CA ILE A 91 7.17 3.90 7.22
C ILE A 91 8.00 3.34 6.06
N HIS A 92 8.33 2.05 6.12
CA HIS A 92 9.18 1.36 5.14
C HIS A 92 8.38 0.64 4.03
N TYR A 93 7.09 0.97 3.83
CA TYR A 93 6.31 0.32 2.78
C TYR A 93 6.93 0.57 1.40
N ALA A 94 7.28 1.82 1.08
CA ALA A 94 7.92 2.19 -0.18
C ALA A 94 9.24 1.42 -0.40
N ASP A 95 10.09 1.34 0.63
CA ASP A 95 11.36 0.62 0.63
C ASP A 95 11.17 -0.90 0.40
N SER A 96 10.08 -1.47 0.91
CA SER A 96 9.77 -2.90 0.72
C SER A 96 9.29 -3.21 -0.69
N THR A 97 8.57 -2.27 -1.31
CA THR A 97 8.06 -2.40 -2.68
C THR A 97 9.09 -2.10 -3.75
N THR A 98 10.09 -1.28 -3.44
CA THR A 98 11.08 -0.76 -4.41
C THR A 98 12.49 -1.23 -4.05
N GLY A 99 13.27 -1.63 -5.05
CA GLY A 99 14.68 -2.01 -4.84
C GLY A 99 14.84 -3.40 -4.22
N ASP A 100 15.76 -3.53 -3.25
CA ASP A 100 16.17 -4.81 -2.64
C ASP A 100 15.16 -5.36 -1.61
N GLY A 101 14.10 -4.61 -1.31
CA GLY A 101 13.08 -4.99 -0.32
C GLY A 101 13.54 -4.91 1.14
N LYS A 102 14.73 -4.38 1.39
CA LYS A 102 15.26 -4.12 2.74
C LYS A 102 14.83 -2.72 3.20
N PRO A 103 14.45 -2.55 4.49
CA PRO A 103 14.13 -1.24 5.02
C PRO A 103 15.39 -0.35 4.96
N LEU A 104 15.21 0.87 4.46
CA LEU A 104 16.28 1.86 4.42
C LEU A 104 16.45 2.53 5.79
N ASP A 105 17.56 3.23 5.97
CA ASP A 105 17.75 4.06 7.16
C ASP A 105 16.66 5.14 7.23
N VAL A 106 16.28 5.50 8.46
CA VAL A 106 15.20 6.44 8.79
C VAL A 106 15.42 7.79 8.10
N GLN A 107 16.68 8.16 7.87
CA GLN A 107 17.04 9.40 7.18
C GLN A 107 16.52 9.46 5.73
N PHE A 108 16.49 8.31 5.04
CA PHE A 108 15.97 8.20 3.68
C PHE A 108 14.47 7.92 3.65
N SER A 109 13.94 7.22 4.66
CA SER A 109 12.51 6.90 4.80
C SER A 109 11.73 8.01 5.52
N GLY A 110 11.86 9.26 5.06
CA GLY A 110 11.04 10.39 5.52
C GLY A 110 11.47 11.04 6.85
N ASN A 111 12.60 10.62 7.43
CA ASN A 111 13.14 11.13 8.71
C ASN A 111 12.06 11.19 9.82
N CYS A 112 11.21 10.16 9.86
CA CYS A 112 10.10 10.08 10.80
C CYS A 112 10.20 8.78 11.61
N SER A 113 9.84 8.86 12.88
CA SER A 113 9.85 7.69 13.77
C SER A 113 8.55 7.63 14.56
N LEU A 114 7.91 6.46 14.50
CA LEU A 114 6.71 6.15 15.27
C LEU A 114 7.02 6.05 16.77
N GLU A 115 8.18 5.51 17.13
CA GLU A 115 8.65 5.43 18.51
C GLU A 115 8.79 6.82 19.13
N LYS A 116 9.42 7.75 18.40
CA LYS A 116 9.55 9.15 18.83
C LYS A 116 8.20 9.85 18.97
N PHE A 117 7.23 9.50 18.13
CA PHE A 117 5.86 10.03 18.24
C PHE A 117 5.17 9.54 19.52
N TYR A 118 5.35 8.27 19.91
CA TYR A 118 4.78 7.78 21.15
C TYR A 118 5.48 8.30 22.41
N ASP A 119 6.79 8.57 22.32
CA ASP A 119 7.57 9.10 23.44
C ASP A 119 7.28 10.59 23.70
N ASP A 120 7.28 11.41 22.65
CA ASP A 120 6.98 12.84 22.74
C ASP A 120 6.19 13.33 21.50
N PRO A 121 4.86 13.18 21.52
CA PRO A 121 4.00 13.61 20.42
C PRO A 121 3.90 15.14 20.28
N LYS A 122 4.36 15.91 21.29
CA LYS A 122 4.35 17.39 21.28
C LYS A 122 5.73 17.97 20.98
N SER A 123 6.65 17.15 20.50
CA SER A 123 7.99 17.58 20.13
C SER A 123 7.95 18.72 19.10
N ASN A 124 8.77 19.76 19.35
CA ASN A 124 8.91 20.92 18.47
C ASN A 124 9.50 20.58 17.09
N ASP A 125 10.04 19.37 16.91
CA ASP A 125 10.67 18.91 15.68
C ASP A 125 9.67 18.63 14.53
N GLY A 126 8.36 18.72 14.81
CA GLY A 126 7.30 18.49 13.82
C GLY A 126 7.13 17.03 13.40
N ASN A 127 7.75 16.09 14.12
CA ASN A 127 7.73 14.65 13.81
C ASN A 127 6.30 14.10 13.67
N SER A 128 5.37 14.54 14.53
CA SER A 128 3.99 14.05 14.54
C SER A 128 3.29 14.26 13.20
N TYR A 129 3.38 15.46 12.64
CA TYR A 129 2.75 15.74 11.34
C TYR A 129 3.54 15.15 10.17
N ARG A 130 4.89 15.20 10.22
CA ARG A 130 5.74 14.60 9.18
C ARG A 130 5.48 13.09 9.04
N LEU A 131 5.37 12.38 10.16
CA LEU A 131 5.02 10.96 10.21
C LEU A 131 3.64 10.72 9.60
N GLN A 132 2.64 11.53 9.95
CA GLN A 132 1.29 11.37 9.41
C GLN A 132 1.26 11.56 7.89
N SER A 133 1.92 12.60 7.37
CA SER A 133 2.00 12.84 5.92
C SER A 133 2.76 11.72 5.20
N TRP A 134 3.82 11.18 5.81
CA TRP A 134 4.56 10.04 5.26
C TRP A 134 3.74 8.74 5.23
N LEU A 135 3.01 8.45 6.32
CA LEU A 135 2.08 7.32 6.39
C LEU A 135 0.94 7.47 5.39
N TYR A 136 0.42 8.69 5.20
CA TYR A 136 -0.57 8.99 4.17
C TYR A 136 -0.06 8.66 2.76
N ALA A 137 1.14 9.15 2.40
CA ALA A 137 1.76 8.86 1.11
C ALA A 137 2.02 7.35 0.93
N SER A 138 2.46 6.65 1.98
CA SER A 138 2.68 5.20 1.96
C SER A 138 1.38 4.42 1.74
N ARG A 139 0.28 4.82 2.40
CA ARG A 139 -1.05 4.24 2.19
C ARG A 139 -1.62 4.55 0.81
N LEU A 140 -1.32 5.73 0.27
CA LEU A 140 -1.69 6.10 -1.10
C LEU A 140 -1.00 5.20 -2.11
N LEU A 141 0.31 4.98 -1.94
CA LEU A 141 1.09 4.06 -2.76
C LEU A 141 0.55 2.63 -2.69
N GLN A 142 0.28 2.16 -1.46
CA GLN A 142 -0.32 0.84 -1.24
C GLN A 142 -1.68 0.68 -1.93
N TYR A 143 -2.53 1.70 -1.88
CA TYR A 143 -3.82 1.65 -2.54
C TYR A 143 -3.68 1.62 -4.07
N ALA A 144 -2.71 2.36 -4.62
CA ALA A 144 -2.38 2.30 -6.03
C ALA A 144 -1.88 0.90 -6.44
N ASP A 145 -1.04 0.25 -5.63
CA ASP A 145 -0.59 -1.13 -5.86
C ASP A 145 -1.73 -2.15 -5.79
N ALA A 146 -2.65 -1.97 -4.83
CA ALA A 146 -3.84 -2.80 -4.69
C ALA A 146 -4.76 -2.69 -5.91
N LEU A 147 -5.02 -1.46 -6.37
CA LEU A 147 -5.81 -1.21 -7.57
C LEU A 147 -5.10 -1.72 -8.83
N GLU A 148 -3.78 -1.56 -8.94
CA GLU A 148 -3.02 -2.11 -10.05
C GLU A 148 -3.13 -3.64 -10.11
N HIS A 149 -3.00 -4.32 -8.95
CA HIS A 149 -3.14 -5.77 -8.85
C HIS A 149 -4.55 -6.21 -9.29
N LEU A 150 -5.58 -5.55 -8.76
CA LEU A 150 -6.99 -5.82 -9.10
C LEU A 150 -7.26 -5.65 -10.61
N LEU A 151 -6.82 -4.54 -11.21
CA LEU A 151 -7.09 -4.21 -12.62
C LEU A 151 -6.25 -5.03 -13.61
N SER A 152 -5.08 -5.53 -13.18
CA SER A 152 -4.19 -6.32 -14.03
C SER A 152 -4.53 -7.82 -14.02
N THR A 153 -4.84 -8.37 -12.84
CA THR A 153 -5.07 -9.80 -12.62
C THR A 153 -6.54 -10.18 -12.52
N GLY A 154 -7.40 -9.25 -12.08
CA GLY A 154 -8.78 -9.55 -11.70
C GLY A 154 -8.89 -10.23 -10.33
N GLN A 155 -7.82 -10.40 -9.56
CA GLN A 155 -7.92 -10.97 -8.21
C GLN A 155 -8.37 -9.90 -7.21
N GLY A 156 -9.28 -10.26 -6.31
CA GLY A 156 -9.70 -9.39 -5.20
C GLY A 156 -8.53 -9.08 -4.24
N VAL A 157 -8.67 -7.98 -3.50
CA VAL A 157 -7.62 -7.46 -2.63
C VAL A 157 -8.19 -7.12 -1.25
N VAL A 158 -7.49 -7.57 -0.21
CA VAL A 158 -7.79 -7.23 1.19
C VAL A 158 -6.69 -6.31 1.72
N LEU A 159 -7.08 -5.12 2.18
CA LEU A 159 -6.20 -4.09 2.71
C LEU A 159 -6.43 -3.89 4.21
N GLU A 160 -5.34 -3.67 4.95
CA GLU A 160 -5.42 -3.23 6.34
C GLU A 160 -5.37 -1.71 6.42
N ARG A 161 -6.51 -1.09 6.72
CA ARG A 161 -6.74 0.36 6.65
C ARG A 161 -6.52 0.95 5.26
N SER A 162 -7.38 1.89 4.90
CA SER A 162 -7.29 2.59 3.61
C SER A 162 -6.91 4.06 3.80
N ILE A 163 -6.61 4.74 2.69
CA ILE A 163 -6.43 6.21 2.65
C ILE A 163 -7.65 6.93 3.25
N PHE A 164 -8.85 6.38 3.06
CA PHE A 164 -10.09 6.94 3.56
C PHE A 164 -10.17 6.93 5.09
N SER A 165 -9.48 6.00 5.75
CA SER A 165 -9.47 5.90 7.21
C SER A 165 -8.41 6.78 7.89
N ASP A 166 -7.46 7.34 7.13
CA ASP A 166 -6.29 8.00 7.70
C ASP A 166 -6.62 9.31 8.44
N PHE A 167 -7.63 10.05 7.97
CA PHE A 167 -8.02 11.33 8.59
C PHE A 167 -8.50 11.19 10.04
N VAL A 168 -8.93 9.99 10.45
CA VAL A 168 -9.36 9.68 11.82
C VAL A 168 -8.21 9.86 12.80
N PHE A 169 -6.99 9.46 12.41
CA PHE A 169 -5.77 9.63 13.21
C PHE A 169 -5.38 11.10 13.29
N LEU A 170 -5.46 11.83 12.17
CA LEU A 170 -5.20 13.26 12.14
C LEU A 170 -6.16 14.05 13.06
N GLU A 171 -7.46 13.75 12.99
CA GLU A 171 -8.46 14.43 13.82
C GLU A 171 -8.23 14.15 15.31
N ALA A 172 -7.89 12.91 15.67
CA ALA A 172 -7.53 12.55 17.03
C ALA A 172 -6.26 13.28 17.51
N MET A 173 -5.23 13.37 16.67
CA MET A 173 -4.01 14.12 16.98
C MET A 173 -4.28 15.62 17.16
N TYR A 174 -5.20 16.18 16.37
CA TYR A 174 -5.60 17.58 16.49
C TYR A 174 -6.34 17.84 17.81
N LYS A 175 -7.28 16.96 18.21
CA LYS A 175 -8.00 17.08 19.48
C LYS A 175 -7.10 17.01 20.71
N GLN A 176 -6.06 16.17 20.65
CA GLN A 176 -5.05 16.09 21.71
C GLN A 176 -4.04 17.26 21.70
N GLY A 177 -4.09 18.13 20.68
CA GLY A 177 -3.20 19.27 20.52
C GLY A 177 -1.77 18.86 20.16
N PHE A 178 -1.58 17.74 19.46
CA PHE A 178 -0.27 17.30 18.95
C PHE A 178 0.11 18.01 17.65
N ILE A 179 -0.88 18.46 16.89
CA ILE A 179 -0.68 19.13 15.60
C ILE A 179 -1.38 20.48 15.57
N ARG A 180 -0.86 21.40 14.76
CA ARG A 180 -1.43 22.74 14.57
C ARG A 180 -2.57 22.71 13.57
N LYS A 181 -3.46 23.71 13.63
CA LYS A 181 -4.57 23.86 12.68
C LYS A 181 -4.09 23.94 11.22
N GLN A 182 -3.00 24.66 10.97
CA GLN A 182 -2.40 24.80 9.64
C GLN A 182 -1.99 23.45 9.02
N CYS A 183 -1.52 22.51 9.84
CA CYS A 183 -1.19 21.15 9.40
C CYS A 183 -2.44 20.36 8.98
N VAL A 184 -3.56 20.57 9.69
CA VAL A 184 -4.85 19.95 9.33
C VAL A 184 -5.37 20.52 8.01
N ASP A 185 -5.26 21.84 7.83
CA ASP A 185 -5.68 22.50 6.59
C ASP A 185 -4.87 22.00 5.39
N HIS A 186 -3.54 21.90 5.50
CA HIS A 186 -2.68 21.30 4.47
C HIS A 186 -3.05 19.85 4.17
N TYR A 187 -3.28 19.03 5.20
CA TYR A 187 -3.69 17.64 4.99
C TYR A 187 -5.02 17.57 4.22
N ASN A 188 -5.99 18.43 4.53
CA ASN A 188 -7.27 18.46 3.83
C ASN A 188 -7.10 18.86 2.36
N GLU A 189 -6.19 19.78 2.04
CA GLU A 189 -5.85 20.12 0.65
C GLU A 189 -5.29 18.90 -0.10
N VAL A 190 -4.29 18.21 0.49
CA VAL A 190 -3.71 16.98 -0.09
C VAL A 190 -4.79 15.91 -0.27
N LYS A 191 -5.62 15.68 0.76
CA LYS A 191 -6.72 14.71 0.76
C LYS A 191 -7.70 15.00 -0.37
N ASN A 192 -8.11 16.25 -0.54
CA ASN A 192 -9.12 16.63 -1.53
C ASN A 192 -8.61 16.44 -2.96
N VAL A 193 -7.33 16.71 -3.23
CA VAL A 193 -6.76 16.54 -4.57
C VAL A 193 -6.55 15.06 -4.89
N THR A 194 -6.03 14.29 -3.95
CA THR A 194 -5.68 12.87 -4.17
C THR A 194 -6.89 11.96 -4.19
N ILE A 195 -7.82 12.06 -3.22
CA ILE A 195 -8.93 11.11 -3.09
C ILE A 195 -9.87 11.12 -4.30
N CYS A 196 -10.06 12.26 -4.96
CA CYS A 196 -10.96 12.38 -6.10
C CYS A 196 -10.52 11.55 -7.32
N GLU A 197 -9.26 11.15 -7.41
CA GLU A 197 -8.75 10.34 -8.52
C GLU A 197 -9.03 8.84 -8.35
N TYR A 198 -9.40 8.40 -7.14
CA TYR A 198 -9.55 6.99 -6.81
C TYR A 198 -10.99 6.62 -6.45
N LEU A 199 -11.36 5.40 -6.80
CA LEU A 199 -12.63 4.81 -6.37
C LEU A 199 -12.53 4.36 -4.90
N PRO A 200 -13.59 4.50 -4.10
CA PRO A 200 -13.64 3.97 -2.74
C PRO A 200 -13.54 2.43 -2.72
N PRO A 201 -13.25 1.78 -1.60
CA PRO A 201 -13.34 0.31 -1.52
C PRO A 201 -14.78 -0.18 -1.74
N HIS A 202 -14.97 -1.46 -2.04
CA HIS A 202 -16.30 -2.05 -2.20
C HIS A 202 -16.95 -2.34 -0.84
N LEU A 203 -16.13 -2.78 0.10
CA LEU A 203 -16.55 -3.18 1.45
C LEU A 203 -15.56 -2.66 2.48
N VAL A 204 -16.09 -2.04 3.53
CA VAL A 204 -15.34 -1.67 4.73
C VAL A 204 -15.79 -2.56 5.88
N ILE A 205 -14.84 -3.29 6.47
CA ILE A 205 -15.05 -4.11 7.66
C ILE A 205 -14.50 -3.35 8.86
N TYR A 206 -15.38 -2.89 9.74
CA TYR A 206 -14.99 -2.16 10.96
C TYR A 206 -15.07 -3.06 12.20
N ILE A 207 -13.96 -3.19 12.92
CA ILE A 207 -13.91 -3.92 14.19
C ILE A 207 -14.14 -2.92 15.33
N ASP A 208 -15.32 -2.99 15.94
CA ASP A 208 -15.68 -2.14 17.08
C ASP A 208 -15.10 -2.73 18.37
N MET A 209 -14.04 -2.11 18.87
CA MET A 209 -13.36 -2.55 20.08
C MET A 209 -13.36 -1.44 21.12
N PRO A 210 -13.84 -1.71 22.35
CA PRO A 210 -13.88 -0.68 23.38
C PRO A 210 -12.46 -0.33 23.83
N VAL A 211 -12.20 0.97 24.04
CA VAL A 211 -10.91 1.50 24.55
C VAL A 211 -10.31 0.71 25.73
N PRO A 212 -11.04 0.33 26.79
CA PRO A 212 -10.44 -0.41 27.91
C PRO A 212 -9.87 -1.78 27.50
N GLU A 213 -10.50 -2.47 26.54
CA GLU A 213 -9.97 -3.72 26.02
C GLU A 213 -8.73 -3.48 25.15
N ILE A 214 -8.72 -2.40 24.36
CA ILE A 214 -7.55 -2.01 23.55
C ILE A 214 -6.35 -1.75 24.44
N GLN A 215 -6.53 -0.97 25.51
CA GLN A 215 -5.44 -0.70 26.46
C GLN A 215 -4.91 -1.99 27.10
N SER A 216 -5.80 -2.90 27.48
CA SER A 216 -5.40 -4.21 28.01
C SER A 216 -4.61 -5.02 27.00
N ARG A 217 -4.94 -4.94 25.70
CA ARG A 217 -4.19 -5.61 24.62
C ARG A 217 -2.83 -4.96 24.36
N ILE A 218 -2.76 -3.63 24.38
CA ILE A 218 -1.49 -2.89 24.25
C ILE A 218 -0.54 -3.28 25.39
N GLN A 219 -1.03 -3.33 26.63
CA GLN A 219 -0.25 -3.77 27.77
C GLN A 219 0.22 -5.23 27.64
N LYS A 220 -0.62 -6.12 27.11
CA LYS A 220 -0.25 -7.53 26.85
C LYS A 220 0.79 -7.69 25.74
N LYS A 221 0.76 -6.83 24.71
CA LYS A 221 1.76 -6.83 23.63
C LYS A 221 3.14 -6.44 24.16
N GLY A 222 3.18 -5.61 25.21
CA GLY A 222 4.41 -5.30 25.96
C GLY A 222 5.38 -4.38 25.24
N ASP A 223 4.92 -3.64 24.23
CA ASP A 223 5.75 -2.74 23.45
C ASP A 223 5.91 -1.40 24.21
N PRO A 224 7.13 -1.04 24.67
CA PRO A 224 7.34 0.06 25.60
C PRO A 224 6.92 1.43 25.06
N HIS A 225 6.94 1.61 23.74
CA HIS A 225 6.52 2.85 23.09
C HIS A 225 5.00 2.92 22.96
N GLU A 226 4.34 1.86 22.46
CA GLU A 226 2.88 1.84 22.32
C GLU A 226 2.16 1.92 23.68
N MET A 227 2.78 1.47 24.77
CA MET A 227 2.22 1.59 26.12
C MET A 227 2.04 3.04 26.60
N LYS A 228 2.74 4.01 26.01
CA LYS A 228 2.64 5.44 26.37
C LYS A 228 1.43 6.13 25.76
N VAL A 229 0.68 5.44 24.90
CA VAL A 229 -0.52 5.99 24.24
C VAL A 229 -1.60 6.32 25.27
N THR A 230 -2.12 7.54 25.21
CA THR A 230 -3.16 8.01 26.13
C THR A 230 -4.53 7.37 25.82
N SER A 231 -5.30 7.07 26.87
CA SER A 231 -6.70 6.60 26.72
C SER A 231 -7.55 7.60 25.94
N ALA A 232 -7.34 8.90 26.18
CA ALA A 232 -8.06 9.97 25.50
C ALA A 232 -7.82 9.95 23.99
N TYR A 233 -6.59 9.70 23.54
CA TYR A 233 -6.28 9.58 22.12
C TYR A 233 -6.99 8.39 21.46
N LEU A 234 -7.00 7.22 22.11
CA LEU A 234 -7.72 6.04 21.61
C LEU A 234 -9.24 6.27 21.53
N GLN A 235 -9.80 6.98 22.50
CA GLN A 235 -11.22 7.35 22.53
C GLN A 235 -11.55 8.34 21.42
N ASP A 236 -10.67 9.30 21.14
CA ASP A 236 -10.86 10.26 20.05
C ASP A 236 -10.82 9.60 18.68
N ILE A 237 -9.95 8.59 18.49
CA ILE A 237 -9.92 7.76 17.28
C ILE A 237 -11.25 7.01 17.13
N GLU A 238 -11.72 6.33 18.18
CA GLU A 238 -13.00 5.60 18.12
C GLU A 238 -14.18 6.53 17.82
N ASN A 239 -14.19 7.71 18.45
CA ASN A 239 -15.21 8.73 18.22
C ASN A 239 -15.19 9.25 16.77
N ALA A 240 -14.02 9.48 16.20
CA ALA A 240 -13.88 9.97 14.82
C ALA A 240 -14.25 8.88 13.79
N TYR A 241 -13.94 7.60 14.08
CA TYR A 241 -14.45 6.48 13.27
C TYR A 241 -15.98 6.45 13.25
N LYS A 242 -16.61 6.50 14.42
CA LYS A 242 -18.08 6.39 14.55
C LYS A 242 -18.83 7.61 14.01
N LYS A 243 -18.30 8.83 14.21
CA LYS A 243 -18.99 10.07 13.84
C LYS A 243 -18.81 10.48 12.38
N THR A 244 -17.63 10.25 11.81
CA THR A 244 -17.28 10.81 10.51
C THR A 244 -17.07 9.72 9.47
N PHE A 245 -16.24 8.71 9.78
CA PHE A 245 -15.84 7.70 8.80
C PHE A 245 -16.97 6.74 8.44
N LEU A 246 -17.64 6.12 9.42
CA LEU A 246 -18.71 5.14 9.13
C LEU A 246 -19.87 5.74 8.34
N PRO A 247 -20.39 6.95 8.67
CA PRO A 247 -21.41 7.59 7.86
C PRO A 247 -20.95 7.87 6.42
N GLU A 248 -19.76 8.46 6.24
CA GLU A 248 -19.23 8.77 4.90
C GLU A 248 -19.05 7.49 4.05
N MET A 249 -18.55 6.41 4.65
CA MET A 249 -18.38 5.14 3.95
C MET A 249 -19.72 4.47 3.67
N SER A 250 -20.72 4.58 4.54
CA SER A 250 -22.03 3.96 4.33
C SER A 250 -22.79 4.50 3.11
N GLU A 251 -22.50 5.74 2.71
CA GLU A 251 -23.06 6.36 1.50
C GLU A 251 -22.36 5.83 0.22
N LYS A 252 -21.05 5.61 0.30
CA LYS A 252 -20.20 5.29 -0.87
C LYS A 252 -20.03 3.79 -1.10
N CYS A 253 -20.07 3.00 -0.04
CA CYS A 253 -19.75 1.58 -0.06
C CYS A 253 -20.51 0.83 1.04
N GLU A 254 -20.41 -0.50 1.02
CA GLU A 254 -21.05 -1.33 2.02
C GLU A 254 -20.14 -1.43 3.26
N VAL A 255 -20.76 -1.40 4.44
CA VAL A 255 -20.04 -1.35 5.71
C VAL A 255 -20.55 -2.48 6.59
N LEU A 256 -19.63 -3.32 7.07
CA LEU A 256 -19.90 -4.38 8.05
C LEU A 256 -19.21 -4.06 9.37
N GLN A 257 -19.97 -4.02 10.44
CA GLN A 257 -19.47 -3.76 11.78
C GLN A 257 -19.49 -5.05 12.60
N TYR A 258 -18.33 -5.40 13.17
CA TYR A 258 -18.19 -6.59 14.01
C TYR A 258 -17.75 -6.24 15.42
N SER A 259 -18.30 -6.98 16.38
CA SER A 259 -17.78 -6.97 17.74
C SER A 259 -16.47 -7.77 17.85
N PRO A 260 -15.67 -7.60 18.92
CA PRO A 260 -14.38 -8.27 19.08
C PRO A 260 -14.48 -9.79 19.18
N ARG A 261 -15.65 -10.32 19.52
CA ARG A 261 -15.92 -11.76 19.64
C ARG A 261 -16.24 -12.35 18.27
N GLU A 262 -17.05 -11.65 17.49
CA GLU A 262 -17.42 -12.06 16.13
C GLU A 262 -16.23 -11.94 15.18
N ALA A 263 -15.39 -10.92 15.36
CA ALA A 263 -14.17 -10.75 14.59
C ALA A 263 -13.13 -11.88 14.79
N GLN A 264 -13.33 -12.80 15.76
CA GLN A 264 -12.49 -14.00 15.92
C GLN A 264 -12.93 -15.15 15.03
N ASP A 265 -14.17 -15.12 14.51
CA ASP A 265 -14.66 -16.15 13.60
C ASP A 265 -14.66 -15.63 12.16
N PRO A 266 -13.58 -15.89 11.39
CA PRO A 266 -13.49 -15.44 10.01
C PRO A 266 -14.50 -16.13 9.09
N SER A 267 -15.09 -17.28 9.50
CA SER A 267 -16.07 -18.00 8.66
C SER A 267 -17.35 -17.20 8.52
N LYS A 268 -17.86 -16.69 9.65
CA LYS A 268 -19.03 -15.82 9.69
C LYS A 268 -18.83 -14.57 8.83
N VAL A 269 -17.67 -13.93 8.95
CA VAL A 269 -17.35 -12.72 8.18
C VAL A 269 -17.34 -13.01 6.68
N VAL A 270 -16.79 -14.16 6.25
CA VAL A 270 -16.77 -14.57 4.84
C VAL A 270 -18.17 -14.87 4.32
N GLU A 271 -19.01 -15.56 5.10
CA GLU A 271 -20.41 -15.79 4.75
C GLU A 271 -21.15 -14.46 4.54
N ASP A 272 -21.01 -13.53 5.49
CA ASP A 272 -21.63 -12.20 5.41
C ASP A 272 -21.16 -11.42 4.15
N ILE A 273 -19.89 -11.57 3.74
CA ILE A 273 -19.35 -10.99 2.50
C ILE A 273 -20.02 -11.60 1.25
N GLU A 274 -20.20 -12.92 1.21
CA GLU A 274 -20.76 -13.62 0.05
C GLU A 274 -22.25 -13.33 -0.15
N TYR A 275 -23.00 -13.16 0.95
CA TYR A 275 -24.42 -12.80 0.92
C TYR A 275 -24.66 -11.33 0.58
N LEU A 276 -23.63 -10.49 0.69
CA LEU A 276 -23.75 -9.06 0.49
C LEU A 276 -24.01 -8.72 -0.99
N LYS A 277 -25.02 -7.88 -1.23
CA LYS A 277 -25.31 -7.32 -2.55
C LYS A 277 -24.68 -5.95 -2.67
N TYR A 278 -23.79 -5.80 -3.64
CA TYR A 278 -23.07 -4.56 -3.89
C TYR A 278 -23.86 -3.68 -4.86
N ASP A 279 -24.86 -2.99 -4.31
CA ASP A 279 -25.73 -2.10 -5.09
C ASP A 279 -25.30 -0.63 -4.98
N LYS A 280 -24.32 -0.33 -4.11
CA LYS A 280 -23.83 1.01 -3.83
C LYS A 280 -22.46 1.28 -4.46
N GLY A 281 -22.22 2.56 -4.72
CA GLY A 281 -20.92 3.12 -5.03
C GLY A 281 -20.64 3.31 -6.52
N PRO A 282 -19.61 4.09 -6.85
CA PRO A 282 -19.30 4.49 -8.22
C PRO A 282 -18.73 3.35 -9.08
N TRP A 283 -18.52 2.16 -8.52
CA TRP A 283 -17.97 1.00 -9.23
C TRP A 283 -18.89 0.45 -10.32
N LEU A 284 -20.20 0.59 -10.14
CA LEU A 284 -21.19 0.10 -11.10
C LEU A 284 -21.23 0.96 -12.38
N ASP A 285 -20.91 2.25 -12.26
CA ASP A 285 -20.95 3.22 -13.35
C ASP A 285 -19.63 3.25 -14.17
N GLN A 286 -18.67 2.36 -13.89
CA GLN A 286 -17.36 2.38 -14.53
C GLN A 286 -17.35 1.63 -15.86
N ASP A 287 -16.85 2.31 -16.89
CA ASP A 287 -16.61 1.75 -18.22
C ASP A 287 -15.19 1.20 -18.38
N ASP A 288 -14.95 0.39 -19.41
CA ASP A 288 -13.60 -0.04 -19.79
C ASP A 288 -12.61 1.13 -19.98
N ARG A 289 -13.12 2.29 -20.42
CA ARG A 289 -12.32 3.50 -20.61
C ARG A 289 -11.92 4.14 -19.28
N THR A 290 -12.83 4.20 -18.30
CA THR A 290 -12.50 4.78 -16.99
C THR A 290 -11.52 3.88 -16.25
N PHE A 291 -11.71 2.56 -16.31
CA PHE A 291 -10.73 1.59 -15.80
C PHE A 291 -9.38 1.68 -16.52
N TYR A 292 -9.36 1.92 -17.84
CA TYR A 292 -8.11 2.16 -18.57
C TYR A 292 -7.36 3.37 -18.02
N HIS A 293 -8.04 4.51 -17.84
CA HIS A 293 -7.42 5.72 -17.30
C HIS A 293 -6.94 5.53 -15.85
N LEU A 294 -7.74 4.86 -15.02
CA LEU A 294 -7.37 4.53 -13.65
C LEU A 294 -6.13 3.60 -13.63
N ARG A 295 -6.09 2.57 -14.48
CA ARG A 295 -4.94 1.65 -14.60
C ARG A 295 -3.67 2.39 -15.02
N MET A 296 -3.77 3.30 -16.00
CA MET A 296 -2.64 4.13 -16.43
C MET A 296 -2.13 5.05 -15.32
N LEU A 297 -3.04 5.55 -14.46
CA LEU A 297 -2.69 6.40 -13.33
C LEU A 297 -1.97 5.59 -12.24
N VAL A 298 -2.53 4.46 -11.80
CA VAL A 298 -1.96 3.67 -10.69
C VAL A 298 -0.64 2.98 -11.05
N GLN A 299 -0.37 2.74 -12.33
CA GLN A 299 0.93 2.19 -12.79
C GLN A 299 2.07 3.20 -12.65
N ASP A 300 1.79 4.50 -12.75
CA ASP A 300 2.79 5.55 -12.61
C ASP A 300 2.82 6.07 -11.17
N LYS A 301 3.66 5.44 -10.34
CA LYS A 301 3.78 5.76 -8.92
C LYS A 301 4.24 7.21 -8.68
N LEU A 302 5.02 7.79 -9.59
CA LEU A 302 5.44 9.19 -9.48
C LEU A 302 4.25 10.12 -9.69
N LYS A 303 3.38 9.81 -10.66
CA LYS A 303 2.16 10.57 -10.89
C LYS A 303 1.19 10.49 -9.71
N VAL A 304 1.03 9.30 -9.12
CA VAL A 304 0.25 9.07 -7.91
C VAL A 304 0.75 9.96 -6.76
N LEU A 305 2.08 9.99 -6.54
CA LEU A 305 2.69 10.73 -5.44
C LEU A 305 2.86 12.23 -5.72
N ASN A 306 2.75 12.68 -6.96
CA ASN A 306 2.92 14.09 -7.34
C ASN A 306 1.99 15.03 -6.53
N PHE A 307 0.76 14.59 -6.24
CA PHE A 307 -0.21 15.38 -5.49
C PHE A 307 -0.03 15.31 -3.97
N THR A 308 0.87 14.45 -3.47
CA THR A 308 1.23 14.43 -2.04
C THR A 308 2.24 15.53 -1.69
N THR A 309 3.03 15.98 -2.67
CA THR A 309 4.04 17.03 -2.51
C THR A 309 3.51 18.38 -3.02
N ILE A 310 2.58 18.97 -2.28
CA ILE A 310 2.03 20.30 -2.59
C ILE A 310 3.04 21.39 -2.17
N PRO A 311 3.27 22.45 -2.97
CA PRO A 311 4.20 23.53 -2.65
C PRO A 311 3.65 24.50 -1.58
N VAL A 312 3.24 23.96 -0.43
CA VAL A 312 2.81 24.71 0.75
C VAL A 312 3.86 24.52 1.84
N TYR A 313 4.51 25.61 2.22
CA TYR A 313 5.63 25.58 3.16
C TYR A 313 5.11 25.61 4.60
N LEU A 314 5.19 24.45 5.26
CA LEU A 314 4.98 24.31 6.70
C LEU A 314 6.28 23.92 7.39
N PRO A 315 6.60 24.46 8.58
CA PRO A 315 7.86 24.19 9.27
C PRO A 315 8.05 22.71 9.65
N GLU A 316 6.97 21.95 9.80
CA GLU A 316 7.02 20.53 10.20
C GLU A 316 7.44 19.59 9.04
N ILE A 317 7.15 19.96 7.79
CA ILE A 317 7.42 19.15 6.59
C ILE A 317 8.46 19.77 5.65
N THR A 318 8.70 21.08 5.73
CA THR A 318 9.64 21.77 4.83
C THR A 318 11.07 21.46 5.26
N ILE A 319 11.81 20.79 4.37
CA ILE A 319 13.23 20.50 4.56
C ILE A 319 14.06 21.57 3.85
N GLY A 320 15.10 22.07 4.51
CA GLY A 320 16.00 23.06 3.92
C GLY A 320 16.79 22.48 2.74
N ALA A 321 17.02 23.29 1.71
CA ALA A 321 17.65 22.85 0.46
C ALA A 321 19.02 22.16 0.66
N HIS A 322 19.85 22.66 1.59
CA HIS A 322 21.14 22.06 1.90
C HIS A 322 21.02 20.65 2.50
N GLN A 323 20.03 20.44 3.36
CA GLN A 323 19.79 19.13 3.95
C GLN A 323 19.25 18.15 2.90
N SER A 324 18.31 18.60 2.07
CA SER A 324 17.75 17.79 0.99
C SER A 324 18.81 17.37 -0.03
N ASP A 325 19.68 18.29 -0.47
CA ASP A 325 20.77 17.97 -1.41
C ASP A 325 21.75 16.96 -0.80
N ARG A 326 22.09 17.12 0.48
CA ARG A 326 22.95 16.17 1.19
C ARG A 326 22.34 14.76 1.23
N VAL A 327 21.09 14.63 1.71
CA VAL A 327 20.40 13.34 1.82
C VAL A 327 20.20 12.71 0.44
N PHE A 328 19.91 13.51 -0.59
CA PHE A 328 19.74 13.02 -1.95
C PHE A 328 21.05 12.45 -2.54
N ARG A 329 22.19 13.09 -2.27
CA ARG A 329 23.50 12.56 -2.67
C ARG A 329 23.84 11.28 -1.92
N GLU A 330 23.64 11.26 -0.60
CA GLU A 330 23.87 10.07 0.23
C GLU A 330 22.97 8.90 -0.23
N PHE A 331 21.72 9.15 -0.62
CA PHE A 331 20.82 8.13 -1.17
C PHE A 331 21.31 7.56 -2.51
N HIS A 332 21.94 8.39 -3.36
CA HIS A 332 22.49 7.93 -4.64
C HIS A 332 23.75 7.07 -4.50
N GLU A 333 24.44 7.15 -3.36
CA GLU A 333 25.65 6.37 -3.07
C GLU A 333 25.33 4.96 -2.52
N VAL A 334 24.10 4.73 -2.03
CA VAL A 334 23.61 3.48 -1.45
C VAL A 334 22.99 2.58 -2.53
#